data_AF-A0AAV0M1V1-F1
#
_entry.id   AF-A0AAV0M1V1-F1
#
_cell.length_a   1.000
_cell.length_b   1.000
_cell.length_c   1.000
_cell.angle_alpha   90.00
_cell.angle_beta   90.00
_cell.angle_gamma   90.00
#
_symmetry.space_group_name_H-M   'P 1'
#
loop_
_entity.id
_entity.type
_entity.pdbx_description
1 polymer ?
#
loop_
_entity_poly.entity_id
_entity_poly.type
_entity_poly.pdbx_seq_one_letter_code
_entity_poly.pdbx_strand_id
1 'polypeptide(L)'
;MANLYVKAEPPTDLNRNTEWFMYPGVWTTYILILFFAWLVVLSVFGCSPGMAWTVVNLGHFAVTYHFFHWKKGTPFADDQGIYNALTWWEQIDNGKQLTRNRKFLMVVPVFLLWPSSRICTKYGSSGSMVICELLGRLWCVLSCS
;
A
#
# COMPACT_ATOMS: atom_id res chain seq x y z
N MET A 1 -45.79 -0.69 23.55
CA MET A 1 -45.11 -1.77 22.81
C MET A 1 -43.72 -1.27 22.45
N ALA A 2 -42.67 -1.88 23.01
CA ALA A 2 -41.30 -1.49 22.66
C ALA A 2 -40.99 -1.98 21.25
N ASN A 3 -40.56 -1.06 20.38
CA ASN A 3 -40.07 -1.40 19.05
C ASN A 3 -38.72 -2.12 19.20
N LEU A 4 -38.75 -3.46 19.18
CA LEU A 4 -37.56 -4.32 19.13
C LEU A 4 -37.08 -4.40 17.68
N TYR A 5 -36.54 -3.30 17.14
CA TYR A 5 -35.71 -3.43 15.94
C TYR A 5 -34.39 -4.07 16.38
N VAL A 6 -34.23 -5.35 16.06
CA VAL A 6 -32.91 -5.97 16.04
C VAL A 6 -32.13 -5.23 14.96
N LYS A 7 -31.15 -4.44 15.38
CA LYS A 7 -30.16 -3.89 14.46
C LYS A 7 -29.39 -5.08 13.91
N ALA A 8 -29.75 -5.56 12.73
CA ALA A 8 -28.94 -6.51 12.02
C ALA A 8 -27.59 -5.85 11.76
N GLU A 9 -26.51 -6.43 12.28
CA GLU A 9 -25.18 -6.12 11.78
C GLU A 9 -25.25 -6.38 10.27
N PRO A 10 -24.93 -5.39 9.41
CA PRO A 10 -24.88 -5.64 7.98
C PRO A 10 -23.97 -6.85 7.75
N PRO A 11 -24.31 -7.77 6.83
CA PRO A 11 -23.41 -8.87 6.51
C PRO A 11 -22.05 -8.24 6.22
N THR A 12 -21.01 -8.73 6.88
CA THR A 12 -19.66 -8.35 6.53
C THR A 12 -19.53 -8.59 5.05
N ASP A 13 -19.36 -7.53 4.27
CA ASP A 13 -19.07 -7.66 2.86
C ASP A 13 -17.71 -8.34 2.76
N LEU A 14 -17.72 -9.68 2.61
CA LEU A 14 -16.55 -10.52 2.55
C LEU A 14 -16.08 -10.53 1.11
N ASN A 15 -15.62 -9.37 0.65
CA ASN A 15 -14.90 -9.28 -0.59
C ASN A 15 -13.65 -10.15 -0.47
N ARG A 16 -13.68 -11.37 -1.04
CA ARG A 16 -12.59 -12.34 -0.95
C ARG A 16 -11.27 -11.82 -1.54
N ASN A 17 -11.35 -10.87 -2.46
CA ASN A 17 -10.18 -10.17 -3.00
C ASN A 17 -9.41 -9.36 -1.95
N THR A 18 -10.06 -8.98 -0.84
CA THR A 18 -9.50 -8.12 0.21
C THR A 18 -9.64 -8.70 1.62
N GLU A 19 -10.42 -9.77 1.82
CA GLU A 19 -10.69 -10.34 3.15
C GLU A 19 -9.43 -10.74 3.89
N TRP A 20 -8.43 -11.24 3.15
CA TRP A 20 -7.17 -11.71 3.71
C TRP A 20 -6.37 -10.58 4.38
N PHE A 21 -6.56 -9.32 3.97
CA PHE A 21 -5.95 -8.15 4.63
C PHE A 21 -6.41 -7.94 6.08
N MET A 22 -7.50 -8.58 6.50
CA MET A 22 -7.99 -8.54 7.88
C MET A 22 -7.13 -9.37 8.84
N TYR A 23 -6.32 -10.30 8.33
CA TYR A 23 -5.44 -11.10 9.16
C TYR A 23 -4.18 -10.32 9.55
N PRO A 24 -3.83 -10.23 10.85
CA PRO A 24 -2.69 -9.44 11.31
C PRO A 24 -1.33 -9.96 10.77
N GLY A 25 -1.24 -11.24 10.41
CA GLY A 25 -0.04 -11.83 9.82
C GLY A 25 0.34 -11.25 8.45
N VAL A 26 -0.62 -10.64 7.74
CA VAL A 26 -0.37 -9.99 6.45
C VAL A 26 0.60 -8.82 6.60
N TRP A 27 0.44 -8.02 7.64
CA TRP A 27 1.29 -6.86 7.87
C TRP A 27 2.74 -7.26 8.16
N THR A 28 2.92 -8.29 8.99
CA THR A 28 4.24 -8.85 9.27
C THR A 28 4.88 -9.38 8.00
N THR A 29 4.12 -10.14 7.20
CA THR A 29 4.60 -10.68 5.92
C THR A 29 5.00 -9.55 4.96
N TYR A 30 4.21 -8.49 4.90
CA TYR A 30 4.50 -7.31 4.09
C TYR A 30 5.81 -6.64 4.45
N ILE A 31 6.06 -6.44 5.75
CA ILE A 31 7.32 -5.87 6.27
C ILE A 31 8.50 -6.80 5.92
N LEU A 32 8.32 -8.11 6.08
CA LEU A 32 9.36 -9.09 5.74
C LEU A 32 9.68 -9.08 4.24
N ILE A 33 8.68 -9.01 3.36
CA ILE A 33 8.88 -8.90 1.91
C ILE A 33 9.72 -7.66 1.58
N LEU A 34 9.43 -6.51 2.18
CA LEU A 34 10.21 -5.29 1.94
C LEU A 34 11.65 -5.41 2.45
N PHE A 35 11.84 -6.02 3.61
CA PHE A 35 13.17 -6.26 4.17
C PHE A 35 14.00 -7.20 3.29
N PHE A 36 13.42 -8.32 2.84
CA PHE A 36 14.11 -9.24 1.94
C PHE A 36 14.35 -8.63 0.56
N ALA A 37 13.42 -7.84 0.01
CA ALA A 37 13.64 -7.11 -1.23
C ALA A 37 14.85 -6.17 -1.11
N TRP A 38 14.99 -5.48 0.02
CA TRP A 38 16.16 -4.65 0.30
C TRP A 38 17.46 -5.46 0.38
N LEU A 39 17.47 -6.63 1.04
CA LEU A 39 18.63 -7.52 1.07
C LEU A 39 18.99 -8.06 -0.32
N VAL A 40 18.01 -8.39 -1.16
CA VAL A 40 18.22 -8.82 -2.54
C VAL A 40 18.84 -7.68 -3.35
N VAL A 41 18.30 -6.46 -3.25
CA VAL A 41 18.87 -5.30 -3.96
C VAL A 41 20.32 -5.04 -3.52
N LEU A 42 20.58 -5.11 -2.21
CA LEU A 42 21.94 -4.97 -1.69
C LEU A 42 22.90 -6.02 -2.22
N SER A 43 22.51 -7.30 -2.17
CA SER A 43 23.37 -8.42 -2.54
C SER A 43 23.61 -8.52 -4.04
N VAL A 44 22.58 -8.27 -4.86
CA VAL A 44 22.66 -8.39 -6.32
C VAL A 44 23.36 -7.19 -6.96
N PHE A 45 23.06 -5.96 -6.53
CA PHE A 45 23.63 -4.75 -7.14
C PHE A 45 24.91 -4.27 -6.45
N GLY A 46 25.28 -4.82 -5.29
CA GLY A 46 26.46 -4.40 -4.53
C GLY A 46 26.46 -2.92 -4.18
N CYS A 47 25.28 -2.31 -4.08
CA CYS A 47 25.12 -0.88 -3.92
C CYS A 47 25.16 -0.46 -2.44
N SER A 48 25.26 0.86 -2.20
CA SER A 48 25.20 1.37 -0.83
C SER A 48 23.80 1.13 -0.22
N PRO A 49 23.69 0.96 1.11
CA PRO A 49 22.41 0.85 1.82
C PRO A 49 21.36 1.89 1.42
N GLY A 50 21.79 3.12 1.17
CA GLY A 50 20.87 4.19 0.76
C GLY A 50 20.34 4.07 -0.66
N MET A 51 21.19 3.62 -1.59
CA MET A 51 20.76 3.36 -2.96
C MET A 51 19.81 2.17 -3.02
N ALA A 52 20.07 1.12 -2.22
CA ALA A 52 19.15 -0.01 -2.09
C ALA A 52 17.77 0.41 -1.59
N TRP A 53 17.70 1.27 -0.57
CA TRP A 53 16.42 1.83 -0.11
C TRP A 53 15.70 2.63 -1.19
N THR A 54 16.42 3.41 -2.00
CA THR A 54 15.82 4.20 -3.09
C THR A 54 15.19 3.28 -4.15
N VAL A 55 15.88 2.22 -4.55
CA VAL A 55 15.36 1.25 -5.52
C VAL A 55 14.12 0.52 -4.98
N VAL A 56 14.16 0.08 -3.72
CA VAL A 56 13.00 -0.57 -3.07
C VAL A 56 11.82 0.40 -2.99
N ASN A 57 12.05 1.68 -2.67
CA ASN A 57 11.00 2.70 -2.66
C ASN A 57 10.34 2.88 -4.02
N LEU A 58 11.13 3.03 -5.08
CA LEU A 58 10.62 3.20 -6.44
C LEU A 58 9.83 1.97 -6.92
N GLY A 59 10.36 0.77 -6.67
CA GLY A 59 9.69 -0.48 -7.00
C GLY A 59 8.40 -0.67 -6.21
N HIS A 60 8.44 -0.41 -4.90
CA HIS A 60 7.27 -0.43 -4.03
C HIS A 60 6.19 0.53 -4.53
N PHE A 61 6.56 1.76 -4.86
CA PHE A 61 5.65 2.76 -5.39
C PHE A 61 4.99 2.30 -6.70
N ALA A 62 5.77 1.82 -7.67
CA ALA A 62 5.24 1.36 -8.96
C ALA A 62 4.27 0.18 -8.79
N VAL A 63 4.65 -0.81 -7.98
CA VAL A 63 3.83 -2.00 -7.71
C VAL A 63 2.54 -1.60 -6.98
N THR A 64 2.65 -0.83 -5.90
CA THR A 64 1.47 -0.44 -5.12
C THR A 64 0.53 0.45 -5.92
N TYR A 65 1.03 1.44 -6.67
CA TYR A 65 0.18 2.25 -7.56
C TYR A 65 -0.56 1.37 -8.57
N HIS A 66 0.13 0.44 -9.22
CA HIS A 66 -0.48 -0.45 -10.21
C HIS A 66 -1.60 -1.31 -9.58
N PHE A 67 -1.32 -2.01 -8.48
CA PHE A 67 -2.31 -2.91 -7.89
C PHE A 67 -3.44 -2.19 -7.16
N PHE A 68 -3.14 -1.16 -6.39
CA PHE A 68 -4.14 -0.48 -5.56
C PHE A 68 -4.99 0.50 -6.37
N HIS A 69 -4.41 1.26 -7.31
CA HIS A 69 -5.12 2.37 -7.96
C HIS A 69 -5.40 2.18 -9.44
N TRP A 70 -4.66 1.29 -10.13
CA TRP A 70 -4.89 1.04 -11.56
C TRP A 70 -5.74 -0.21 -11.81
N LYS A 71 -5.44 -1.31 -11.13
CA LYS A 71 -6.16 -2.58 -11.31
C LYS A 71 -7.56 -2.49 -10.73
N LYS A 72 -8.55 -2.80 -11.57
CA LYS A 72 -9.97 -2.86 -11.24
C LYS A 72 -10.50 -4.28 -11.32
N GLY A 73 -11.58 -4.55 -10.58
CA GLY A 73 -12.25 -5.83 -10.55
C GLY A 73 -11.63 -6.84 -9.59
N THR A 74 -12.06 -8.08 -9.77
CA THR A 74 -11.83 -9.21 -8.88
C THR A 74 -11.67 -10.45 -9.75
N PRO A 75 -10.77 -11.39 -9.42
CA PRO A 75 -10.66 -12.65 -10.14
C PRO A 75 -11.77 -13.65 -9.77
N PHE A 76 -12.62 -13.33 -8.79
CA PHE A 76 -13.65 -14.22 -8.27
C PHE A 76 -14.98 -14.00 -9.00
N ALA A 77 -15.53 -15.08 -9.57
CA ALA A 77 -16.81 -15.05 -10.28
C ALA A 77 -18.03 -14.97 -9.33
N ASP A 78 -17.83 -15.31 -8.06
CA ASP A 78 -18.87 -15.34 -7.02
C ASP A 78 -19.38 -13.93 -6.66
N ASP A 79 -18.62 -12.90 -7.03
CA ASP A 79 -18.86 -11.51 -6.67
C ASP A 79 -19.93 -10.84 -7.57
N GLN A 80 -20.53 -11.59 -8.52
CA GLN A 80 -21.56 -11.12 -9.47
C GLN A 80 -21.21 -9.82 -10.22
N GLY A 81 -19.91 -9.51 -10.31
CA GLY A 81 -19.39 -8.30 -10.95
C GLY A 81 -19.55 -7.00 -10.15
N ILE A 82 -19.94 -7.04 -8.86
CA ILE A 82 -20.16 -5.84 -8.03
C ILE A 82 -18.88 -4.98 -7.90
N TYR A 83 -17.70 -5.59 -7.96
CA TYR A 83 -16.41 -4.89 -7.84
C TYR A 83 -15.74 -4.55 -9.18
N ASN A 84 -16.35 -4.84 -10.34
CA ASN A 84 -15.69 -4.68 -11.65
C ASN A 84 -15.28 -3.23 -11.97
N ALA A 85 -16.03 -2.25 -11.45
CA ALA A 85 -15.73 -0.83 -11.64
C ALA A 85 -14.75 -0.27 -10.58
N LEU A 86 -14.53 -1.01 -9.49
CA LEU A 86 -13.78 -0.57 -8.31
C LEU A 86 -12.33 -1.03 -8.38
N THR A 87 -11.44 -0.11 -8.06
CA THR A 87 -10.03 -0.37 -7.83
C THR A 87 -9.83 -1.20 -6.57
N TRP A 88 -8.69 -1.86 -6.45
CA TRP A 88 -8.41 -2.66 -5.26
C TRP A 88 -8.33 -1.78 -3.99
N TRP A 89 -7.88 -0.54 -4.12
CA TRP A 89 -7.93 0.45 -3.05
C TRP A 89 -9.37 0.75 -2.61
N GLU A 90 -10.30 0.99 -3.52
CA GLU A 90 -11.71 1.24 -3.19
C GLU A 90 -12.38 0.02 -2.57
N GLN A 91 -11.96 -1.18 -2.98
CA GLN A 91 -12.46 -2.45 -2.44
C GLN A 91 -12.05 -2.69 -0.98
N ILE A 92 -10.84 -2.29 -0.57
CA ILE A 92 -10.34 -2.54 0.79
C ILE A 92 -11.15 -1.77 1.83
N ASP A 93 -11.57 -2.47 2.87
CA ASP A 93 -12.42 -1.96 3.94
C ASP A 93 -13.67 -1.21 3.43
N ASN A 94 -14.19 -1.61 2.27
CA ASN A 94 -15.36 -0.99 1.62
C ASN A 94 -15.21 0.52 1.38
N GLY A 95 -14.03 0.98 0.97
CA GLY A 95 -13.80 2.40 0.71
C GLY A 95 -13.67 3.28 1.97
N LYS A 96 -13.84 2.71 3.17
CA LYS A 96 -13.83 3.49 4.42
C LYS A 96 -12.45 4.02 4.72
N GLN A 97 -12.32 5.34 4.76
CA GLN A 97 -11.06 6.00 5.10
C GLN A 97 -10.70 5.81 6.59
N LEU A 98 -9.41 5.97 6.92
CA LEU A 98 -8.85 5.91 8.29
C LEU A 98 -9.07 4.59 9.06
N THR A 99 -9.39 3.52 8.35
CA THR A 99 -9.38 2.16 8.91
C THR A 99 -7.97 1.74 9.29
N ARG A 100 -7.89 0.69 10.12
CA ARG A 100 -6.63 0.17 10.61
C ARG A 100 -5.70 -0.26 9.45
N ASN A 101 -6.22 -0.94 8.43
CA ASN A 101 -5.44 -1.43 7.29
C ASN A 101 -5.01 -0.27 6.38
N ARG A 102 -5.89 0.70 6.10
CA ARG A 102 -5.52 1.88 5.31
C ARG A 102 -4.45 2.72 6.00
N LYS A 103 -4.54 2.90 7.33
CA LYS A 103 -3.49 3.57 8.11
C LYS A 103 -2.16 2.83 7.97
N PHE A 104 -2.15 1.51 8.05
CA PHE A 104 -0.93 0.72 7.84
C PHE A 104 -0.35 0.94 6.44
N LEU A 105 -1.16 0.79 5.39
CA LEU A 105 -0.76 1.00 3.99
C LEU A 105 -0.30 2.45 3.71
N MET A 106 -0.85 3.41 4.45
CA MET A 106 -0.40 4.80 4.44
C MET A 106 0.92 5.00 5.19
N VAL A 107 1.14 4.30 6.29
CA VAL A 107 2.32 4.57 7.14
C VAL A 107 3.59 3.92 6.57
N VAL A 108 3.49 2.75 5.93
CA VAL A 108 4.68 2.04 5.42
C VAL A 108 5.51 2.89 4.43
N PRO A 109 4.92 3.57 3.43
CA PRO A 109 5.72 4.31 2.47
C PRO A 109 6.36 5.55 3.07
N VAL A 110 5.77 6.15 4.11
CA VAL A 110 6.43 7.21 4.91
C VAL A 110 7.70 6.67 5.58
N PHE A 111 7.63 5.47 6.15
CA PHE A 111 8.80 4.81 6.73
C PHE A 111 9.86 4.42 5.69
N LEU A 112 9.45 4.03 4.48
CA LEU A 112 10.38 3.76 3.38
C LEU A 112 11.03 5.05 2.84
N LEU A 113 10.31 6.17 2.82
CA LEU A 113 10.81 7.47 2.35
C LEU A 113 11.82 8.11 3.30
N TRP A 114 11.69 7.87 4.61
CA TRP A 114 12.58 8.43 5.63
C TRP A 114 14.07 8.12 5.36
N PRO A 115 14.53 6.86 5.27
CA PRO A 115 15.94 6.56 5.04
C PRO A 115 16.42 7.10 3.68
N SER A 116 15.59 7.03 2.64
CA SER A 116 15.93 7.55 1.31
C SER A 116 16.21 9.05 1.34
N SER A 117 15.34 9.85 1.97
CA SER A 117 15.52 11.31 2.07
C SER A 117 16.80 11.73 2.83
N ARG A 118 17.22 10.95 3.83
CA ARG A 118 18.47 11.21 4.59
C ARG A 118 19.73 10.98 3.77
N ILE A 119 19.70 10.10 2.78
CA ILE A 119 20.81 9.92 1.82
C ILE A 119 20.81 11.04 0.77
N CYS A 120 19.64 11.48 0.30
CA CYS A 120 19.51 12.59 -0.66
C CYS A 120 20.15 13.89 -0.12
N THR A 121 19.94 14.20 1.16
CA THR A 121 20.51 15.41 1.78
C THR A 121 22.01 15.32 2.02
N LYS A 122 22.57 14.11 2.23
CA LYS A 122 24.01 13.93 2.41
C LYS A 122 24.82 13.96 1.11
N TYR A 123 24.27 13.47 0.01
CA TYR A 123 25.01 13.30 -1.25
C TYR A 123 24.71 14.35 -2.32
N GLY A 124 23.82 15.32 -2.07
CA GLY A 124 23.62 16.48 -2.95
C GLY A 124 23.30 16.15 -4.41
N SER A 125 22.77 14.95 -4.68
CA SER A 125 22.45 14.50 -6.03
C SER A 125 21.10 15.06 -6.46
N SER A 126 21.10 15.99 -7.42
CA SER A 126 19.89 16.65 -7.94
C SER A 126 18.82 15.66 -8.42
N GLY A 127 19.22 14.47 -8.91
CA GLY A 127 18.29 13.42 -9.32
C GLY A 127 17.53 12.78 -8.14
N SER A 128 18.16 12.68 -6.97
CA SER A 128 17.53 12.09 -5.78
C SER A 128 16.53 13.05 -5.09
N MET A 129 16.67 14.36 -5.31
CA MET A 129 15.75 15.38 -4.81
C MET A 129 14.41 15.38 -5.58
N VAL A 130 14.46 15.25 -6.91
CA VAL A 130 13.26 15.11 -7.76
C VAL A 130 12.48 13.85 -7.41
N ILE A 131 13.16 12.75 -7.09
CA ILE A 131 12.53 11.50 -6.66
C ILE A 131 11.78 11.68 -5.33
N CYS A 132 12.37 12.35 -4.34
CA CYS A 132 11.68 12.64 -3.07
C CYS A 132 10.43 13.52 -3.25
N GLU A 133 10.49 14.54 -4.12
CA GLU A 133 9.33 15.39 -4.40
C GLU A 133 8.23 14.66 -5.17
N LEU A 134 8.60 13.86 -6.18
CA LEU A 134 7.64 13.05 -6.95
C LEU A 134 6.96 12.02 -6.05
N LEU A 135 7.73 11.30 -5.23
CA LEU A 135 7.17 10.33 -4.29
C LEU A 135 6.26 11.01 -3.26
N GLY A 136 6.61 12.21 -2.78
CA GLY A 136 5.75 12.99 -1.88
C GLY A 136 4.46 13.51 -2.54
N ARG A 137 4.50 13.88 -3.83
CA ARG A 137 3.31 14.29 -4.58
C ARG A 137 2.40 13.10 -4.90
N LEU A 138 3.00 11.98 -5.32
CA LEU A 138 2.28 10.74 -5.58
C LEU A 138 1.69 10.16 -4.29
N TRP A 139 2.37 10.33 -3.15
CA TRP A 139 1.84 10.02 -1.83
C TRP A 139 0.50 10.71 -1.53
N CYS A 140 0.43 12.02 -1.80
CA CYS A 140 -0.80 12.80 -1.65
C CYS A 140 -1.93 12.27 -2.55
N VAL A 141 -1.60 11.89 -3.79
CA VAL A 141 -2.59 11.33 -4.74
C VAL A 141 -3.10 9.97 -4.24
N LEU A 142 -2.20 9.08 -3.80
CA LEU A 142 -2.56 7.77 -3.27
C LEU A 142 -3.40 7.85 -1.99
N SER A 143 -3.12 8.83 -1.12
CA SER A 143 -3.80 8.97 0.17
C SER A 143 -5.17 9.65 0.10
N CYS A 144 -5.42 10.46 -0.94
CA CYS A 144 -6.67 11.20 -1.13
C CYS A 144 -7.67 10.52 -2.10
N SER A 145 -7.27 9.40 -2.73
CA SER A 145 -8.14 8.62 -3.61
C SER A 145 -9.02 7.61 -2.86
#